data_AF-V7EJB5-F1
#
_entry.id   AF-V7EJB5-F1
#
_cell.length_a   1.000
_cell.length_b   1.000
_cell.length_c   1.000
_cell.angle_alpha   90.00
_cell.angle_beta   90.00
_cell.angle_gamma   90.00
#
_symmetry.space_group_name_H-M   'P 1'
#
loop_
_entity.id
_entity.type
_entity.pdbx_description
1 polymer ?
#
loop_
_entity_poly.entity_id
_entity_poly.type
_entity_poly.pdbx_seq_one_letter_code
_entity_poly.pdbx_strand_id
1 'polypeptide(L)'
;MMLESNETIHEADPTNAQRVSVTEDWQSIRTKKSVLIGVHCTPRLAESIDRYIEAELEDIKRPEAIRQILKRWLVSNGYFK
;
A
#
# COMPACT_ATOMS: atom_id res chain seq x y z
N MET A 1 14.81 48.37 22.02
CA MET A 1 15.33 47.77 20.78
C MET A 1 15.39 46.28 21.00
N MET A 2 14.51 45.51 20.37
CA MET A 2 14.53 44.04 20.46
C MET A 2 15.16 43.51 19.18
N LEU A 3 16.20 42.68 19.35
CA LEU A 3 16.98 42.05 18.29
C LEU A 3 16.21 40.87 17.70
N GLU A 4 16.37 40.73 16.38
CA GLU A 4 15.69 39.83 15.46
C GLU A 4 15.97 38.36 15.77
N SER A 5 14.92 37.53 15.77
CA SER A 5 15.01 36.08 15.94
C SER A 5 15.31 35.43 14.59
N ASN A 6 16.52 34.90 14.42
CA ASN A 6 16.89 34.03 13.30
C ASN A 6 16.07 32.73 13.33
N GLU A 7 15.25 32.50 12.30
CA GLU A 7 14.61 31.21 12.04
C GLU A 7 15.64 30.24 11.44
N THR A 8 16.06 29.25 12.23
CA THR A 8 16.92 28.16 11.78
C THR A 8 16.09 27.16 10.97
N ILE A 9 16.26 27.15 9.66
CA ILE A 9 15.70 26.15 8.76
C ILE A 9 16.40 24.82 9.06
N HIS A 10 15.70 23.88 9.68
CA HIS A 10 16.17 22.50 9.80
C HIS A 10 15.95 21.81 8.45
N GLU A 11 17.01 21.71 7.64
CA GLU A 11 17.08 20.81 6.50
C GLU A 11 16.75 19.38 6.94
N ALA A 12 15.65 18.84 6.42
CA ALA A 12 15.31 17.43 6.62
C ALA A 12 16.20 16.58 5.72
N ASP A 13 17.19 15.93 6.32
CA ASP A 13 18.04 14.91 5.70
C ASP A 13 17.20 13.78 5.07
N PRO A 14 17.27 13.51 3.76
CA PRO A 14 16.47 12.47 3.10
C PRO A 14 17.09 11.06 3.19
N THR A 15 18.13 10.84 4.00
CA THR A 15 18.96 9.62 3.94
C THR A 15 18.85 8.75 5.20
N ASN A 16 17.64 8.58 5.74
CA ASN A 16 17.40 7.57 6.78
C ASN A 16 16.25 6.63 6.37
N ALA A 17 16.46 5.90 5.27
CA ALA A 17 15.68 4.72 4.96
C ALA A 17 16.05 3.60 5.95
N GLN A 18 15.53 3.70 7.17
CA GLN A 18 15.57 2.60 8.14
C GLN A 18 14.91 1.38 7.50
N ARG A 19 15.73 0.37 7.18
CA ARG A 19 15.27 -0.97 6.82
C ARG A 19 14.50 -1.54 8.00
N VAL A 20 13.18 -1.45 7.94
CA VAL A 20 12.30 -2.15 8.88
C VAL A 20 12.40 -3.64 8.58
N SER A 21 13.16 -4.37 9.39
CA SER A 21 13.14 -5.83 9.40
C SER A 21 11.76 -6.28 9.89
N VAL A 22 10.90 -6.73 8.97
CA VAL A 22 9.62 -7.32 9.32
C VAL A 22 9.88 -8.75 9.78
N THR A 23 10.21 -8.91 11.07
CA THR A 23 10.14 -10.21 11.73
C THR A 23 8.67 -10.58 11.97
N GLU A 24 8.32 -11.79 11.55
CA GLU A 24 6.98 -12.35 11.44
C GLU A 24 6.31 -12.55 12.81
N ASP A 25 5.39 -11.66 13.19
CA ASP A 25 4.37 -11.93 14.21
C ASP A 25 2.96 -11.72 13.61
N TRP A 26 2.55 -12.69 12.76
CA TRP A 26 1.28 -12.67 12.02
C TRP A 26 0.03 -12.79 12.90
N GLN A 27 0.17 -13.21 14.17
CA GLN A 27 -0.95 -13.19 15.12
C GLN A 27 -1.41 -11.77 15.48
N SER A 28 -0.54 -10.75 15.33
CA SER A 28 -0.88 -9.35 15.64
C SER A 28 -1.66 -8.61 14.55
N ILE A 29 -1.86 -9.22 13.37
CA ILE A 29 -2.48 -8.54 12.21
C ILE A 29 -4.02 -8.71 12.20
N ARG A 30 -4.57 -9.57 13.05
CA ARG A 30 -6.03 -9.75 13.16
C ARG A 30 -6.77 -8.54 13.75
N THR A 31 -6.06 -7.55 14.29
CA THR A 31 -6.63 -6.36 14.93
C THR A 31 -6.26 -5.04 14.24
N LYS A 32 -5.61 -5.06 13.07
CA LYS A 32 -5.17 -3.84 12.39
C LYS A 32 -6.29 -3.27 11.51
N LYS A 33 -6.63 -2.00 11.75
CA LYS A 33 -7.62 -1.23 10.98
C LYS A 33 -7.30 -1.30 9.49
N SER A 34 -8.32 -1.49 8.64
CA SER A 34 -8.14 -1.42 7.19
C SER A 34 -7.60 -0.05 6.79
N VAL A 35 -6.55 -0.04 5.97
CA VAL A 35 -5.92 1.19 5.45
C VAL A 35 -6.39 1.41 4.02
N LEU A 36 -6.82 2.63 3.72
CA LEU A 36 -7.10 3.06 2.35
C LEU A 36 -5.82 3.64 1.75
N ILE A 37 -5.43 3.13 0.59
CA ILE A 37 -4.25 3.57 -0.15
C ILE A 37 -4.70 4.00 -1.54
N GLY A 38 -4.42 5.25 -1.90
CA GLY A 38 -4.60 5.74 -3.26
C GLY A 38 -3.41 5.36 -4.12
N VAL A 39 -3.65 4.81 -5.31
CA VAL A 39 -2.60 4.40 -6.25
C VAL A 39 -2.94 4.97 -7.63
N HIS A 40 -1.96 5.61 -8.26
CA HIS A 40 -2.09 6.02 -9.66
C HIS A 40 -1.96 4.80 -10.56
N CYS A 41 -2.92 4.64 -11.48
CA CYS A 41 -2.89 3.58 -12.47
C CYS A 41 -3.27 4.11 -13.85
N THR A 42 -2.87 3.40 -14.89
CA THR A 42 -3.27 3.72 -16.26
C THR A 42 -4.74 3.39 -16.48
N PRO A 43 -5.46 4.12 -17.36
CA PRO A 43 -6.86 3.82 -17.68
C PRO A 43 -7.07 2.36 -18.12
N ARG A 44 -6.16 1.85 -18.97
CA ARG A 44 -6.17 0.45 -19.43
C ARG A 44 -6.09 -0.57 -18.29
N LEU A 45 -5.33 -0.27 -17.23
CA LEU A 45 -5.25 -1.15 -16.07
C LEU A 45 -6.56 -1.14 -15.29
N ALA A 46 -7.16 0.04 -15.09
CA ALA A 46 -8.47 0.17 -14.44
C ALA A 46 -9.56 -0.63 -15.19
N GLU A 47 -9.64 -0.48 -16.51
CA GLU A 47 -10.56 -1.25 -17.35
C GLU A 47 -10.32 -2.77 -17.29
N SER A 48 -9.07 -3.19 -17.14
CA SER A 48 -8.74 -4.61 -17.03
C SER A 48 -9.15 -5.19 -15.67
N ILE A 49 -9.10 -4.38 -14.61
CA ILE A 49 -9.62 -4.76 -13.30
C ILE A 49 -11.15 -4.87 -13.35
N ASP A 50 -11.83 -3.95 -14.02
CA ASP A 50 -13.30 -3.98 -14.14
C ASP A 50 -13.76 -5.22 -14.91
N ARG A 51 -13.09 -5.56 -16.03
CA ARG A 51 -13.35 -6.81 -16.75
C ARG A 51 -13.08 -8.06 -15.92
N TYR A 52 -12.08 -8.02 -15.04
CA TYR A 52 -11.83 -9.13 -14.11
C TYR A 52 -12.99 -9.31 -13.13
N ILE A 53 -13.55 -8.22 -12.61
CA ILE A 53 -14.71 -8.25 -11.71
C ILE A 53 -15.93 -8.82 -12.44
N GLU A 54 -16.21 -8.35 -13.66
CA GLU A 54 -17.32 -8.83 -14.48
C GLU A 54 -17.21 -10.33 -14.84
N ALA A 55 -15.98 -10.85 -14.93
CA ALA A 55 -15.72 -12.24 -15.27
C ALA A 55 -15.85 -13.20 -14.07
N GLU A 56 -15.77 -12.70 -12.83
CA GLU A 56 -15.92 -13.54 -11.65
C GLU A 56 -17.40 -13.80 -11.35
N LEU A 57 -17.72 -15.03 -10.95
CA LEU A 57 -19.10 -15.47 -10.66
C LEU A 57 -19.67 -14.87 -9.36
N GLU A 58 -18.83 -14.20 -8.58
CA GLU A 58 -19.19 -13.54 -7.32
C GLU A 58 -19.25 -12.01 -7.51
N ASP A 59 -20.23 -11.36 -6.90
CA ASP A 59 -20.37 -9.89 -6.86
C ASP A 59 -19.31 -9.27 -5.94
N ILE A 60 -18.05 -9.32 -6.39
CA ILE A 60 -16.90 -8.79 -5.65
C ILE A 60 -16.68 -7.31 -5.95
N LYS A 61 -16.38 -6.53 -4.91
CA LYS A 61 -16.05 -5.11 -5.06
C LYS A 61 -14.61 -4.94 -5.56
N ARG A 62 -14.33 -3.83 -6.23
CA ARG A 62 -12.99 -3.50 -6.78
C ARG A 62 -11.82 -3.66 -5.79
N PRO A 63 -11.89 -3.22 -4.52
CA PRO A 63 -10.80 -3.45 -3.57
C PRO A 63 -10.54 -4.93 -3.29
N GLU A 64 -11.57 -5.77 -3.32
CA GLU A 64 -11.43 -7.21 -3.10
C GLU A 64 -10.81 -7.89 -4.31
N ALA A 65 -11.24 -7.54 -5.52
CA ALA A 65 -10.60 -8.01 -6.75
C ALA A 65 -9.10 -7.69 -6.78
N ILE A 66 -8.72 -6.46 -6.42
CA ILE A 66 -7.32 -6.05 -6.34
C ILE A 66 -6.56 -6.89 -5.30
N ARG A 67 -7.14 -7.14 -4.12
CA ARG A 67 -6.54 -8.00 -3.10
C ARG A 67 -6.33 -9.44 -3.61
N GLN A 68 -7.29 -10.01 -4.32
CA GLN A 68 -7.16 -11.35 -4.89
C GLN A 68 -6.06 -11.42 -5.94
N ILE A 69 -6.01 -10.45 -6.86
CA ILE A 69 -4.96 -10.35 -7.90
C ILE A 69 -3.58 -10.26 -7.24
N LEU A 70 -3.42 -9.36 -6.27
CA LEU A 70 -2.16 -9.19 -5.54
C LEU A 70 -1.79 -10.45 -4.76
N LYS A 71 -2.75 -11.09 -4.07
CA LYS A 71 -2.51 -12.33 -3.34
C LYS A 71 -2.03 -13.44 -4.28
N ARG A 72 -2.70 -13.65 -5.42
CA ARG A 72 -2.30 -14.64 -6.42
C ARG A 72 -0.87 -14.37 -6.91
N TRP A 73 -0.54 -13.10 -7.20
CA TRP A 73 0.81 -12.72 -7.61
C TRP A 73 1.85 -12.96 -6.51
N LEU A 74 1.57 -12.56 -5.27
CA LEU A 74 2.49 -12.73 -4.14
C LEU A 74 2.77 -14.21 -3.84
N VAL A 75 1.76 -15.07 -3.92
CA VAL A 75 1.90 -16.51 -3.76
C VAL A 75 2.76 -17.10 -4.87
N SER A 76 2.48 -16.77 -6.13
CA SER A 76 3.25 -17.28 -7.28
C SER A 76 4.73 -16.89 -7.26
N ASN A 77 5.07 -15.80 -6.55
CA ASN A 77 6.45 -15.32 -6.41
C ASN A 77 7.08 -15.70 -5.05
N GLY A 78 6.40 -16.47 -4.20
CA GLY A 78 6.93 -16.93 -2.91
C GLY A 78 6.98 -15.85 -1.81
N TYR A 79 6.33 -14.70 -2.02
CA TYR A 79 6.21 -13.64 -0.99
C TYR A 79 5.08 -13.91 0.01
N PHE A 80 4.17 -14.82 -0.31
CA PHE A 80 3.02 -15.18 0.52
C PHE A 80 2.82 -16.69 0.46
N LYS A 81 2.59 -17.34 1.60
CA LYS A 81 2.34 -18.79 1.71
C LYS A 81 0.86 -19.08 1.91
#